data_AF-A0A2J8D7Z6-F1
#
_entry.id   AF-A0A2J8D7Z6-F1
#
_cell.length_a   1.000
_cell.length_b   1.000
_cell.length_c   1.000
_cell.angle_alpha   90.00
_cell.angle_beta   90.00
_cell.angle_gamma   90.00
#
_symmetry.space_group_name_H-M   'P 1'
#
loop_
_entity.id
_entity.type
_entity.pdbx_description
1 polymer ?
#
loop_
_entity_poly.entity_id
_entity_poly.type
_entity_poly.pdbx_seq_one_letter_code
_entity_poly.pdbx_strand_id
1 'polypeptide(L)'
;MKFLATILATAAVVSAHGYVDTAVIGGQNYQFYQPYQDPYMNPAPDRISRRVEGNGPIEDVSLIDLQCGGWTAGGISGSAPAKLHAPAAAGSQVTLKWTLWPDSHVGPTVTYMARCPASGCNNWLPGTQAVWFKVHEQGLVNGVWGAAPLMVSGNSGYKFNIPQCLAPGYYLVRHELIALHAAFSYPGAQFYPSCFQLQVSGSGTANPTGLVSFPGAYTKTDPGVVYNSYIGQQTYPVPGPKVFTC
;
A
#
# COMPACT_ATOMS: atom_id res chain seq x y z
N MET A 1 52.18 15.79 22.96
CA MET A 1 50.98 15.99 22.13
C MET A 1 50.13 14.72 22.24
N LYS A 2 48.98 14.79 22.91
CA LYS A 2 48.03 13.66 22.99
C LYS A 2 47.00 13.85 21.87
N PHE A 3 47.05 13.01 20.85
CA PHE A 3 46.00 12.97 19.83
C PHE A 3 44.79 12.23 20.40
N LEU A 4 43.68 12.95 20.63
CA LEU A 4 42.37 12.32 20.77
C LEU A 4 41.88 11.96 19.36
N ALA A 5 41.78 10.66 19.08
CA ALA A 5 41.10 10.16 17.90
C ALA A 5 39.59 10.08 18.22
N THR A 6 38.81 11.00 17.67
CA THR A 6 37.35 10.98 17.75
C THR A 6 36.82 9.93 16.78
N ILE A 7 36.36 8.79 17.28
CA ILE A 7 35.64 7.79 16.47
C ILE A 7 34.24 8.34 16.22
N LEU A 8 33.98 8.77 14.99
CA LEU A 8 32.64 9.12 14.52
C LEU A 8 31.87 7.81 14.28
N ALA A 9 31.07 7.37 15.25
CA ALA A 9 30.14 6.26 15.05
C ALA A 9 29.00 6.73 14.14
N THR A 10 29.03 6.32 12.88
CA THR A 10 27.86 6.46 11.99
C THR A 10 26.84 5.42 12.41
N ALA A 11 25.78 5.85 13.09
CA ALA A 11 24.62 5.00 13.33
C ALA A 11 23.96 4.71 11.98
N ALA A 12 24.19 3.53 11.43
CA ALA A 12 23.36 3.01 10.35
C ALA A 12 21.94 2.82 10.91
N VAL A 13 21.06 3.77 10.62
CA VAL A 13 19.63 3.60 10.85
C VAL A 13 19.13 2.55 9.88
N VAL A 14 19.17 1.28 10.29
CA VAL A 14 18.48 0.21 9.58
C VAL A 14 16.99 0.46 9.79
N SER A 15 16.33 1.07 8.79
CA SER A 15 14.88 1.14 8.77
C SER A 15 14.36 -0.27 8.54
N ALA A 16 13.90 -0.92 9.61
CA ALA A 16 13.41 -2.29 9.53
C ALA A 16 12.05 -2.42 8.82
N HIS A 17 11.46 -1.31 8.38
CA HIS A 17 10.05 -1.17 8.04
C HIS A 17 9.85 0.03 7.08
N GLY A 18 8.69 0.16 6.42
CA GLY A 18 8.48 1.23 5.44
C GLY A 18 7.04 1.70 5.23
N TYR A 19 6.91 2.80 4.49
CA TYR A 19 5.65 3.39 4.03
C TYR A 19 5.83 4.01 2.64
N VAL A 20 4.73 4.33 1.94
CA VAL A 20 4.79 5.07 0.66
C VAL A 20 5.15 6.52 0.94
N ASP A 21 6.31 6.96 0.47
CA ASP A 21 6.85 8.29 0.70
C ASP A 21 6.31 9.30 -0.32
N THR A 22 6.38 8.96 -1.61
CA THR A 22 5.92 9.82 -2.71
C THR A 22 5.26 9.01 -3.82
N ALA A 23 4.55 9.69 -4.71
CA ALA A 23 4.06 9.11 -5.96
C ALA A 23 4.25 10.04 -7.15
N VAL A 24 4.31 9.45 -8.34
CA VAL A 24 4.18 10.15 -9.62
C VAL A 24 2.86 9.73 -10.25
N ILE A 25 1.94 10.69 -10.40
CA ILE A 25 0.57 10.47 -10.89
C ILE A 25 0.26 11.57 -11.90
N GLY A 26 -0.18 11.21 -13.11
CA GLY A 26 -0.46 12.22 -14.15
C GLY A 26 0.74 13.10 -14.50
N GLY A 27 1.97 12.56 -14.34
CA GLY A 27 3.21 13.32 -14.54
C GLY A 27 3.59 14.28 -13.41
N GLN A 28 2.81 14.35 -12.33
CA GLN A 28 3.06 15.22 -11.17
C GLN A 28 3.60 14.42 -9.98
N ASN A 29 4.52 15.03 -9.23
CA ASN A 29 5.01 14.46 -7.96
C ASN A 29 4.05 14.83 -6.82
N TYR A 30 3.67 13.83 -6.04
CA TYR A 30 2.85 13.99 -4.84
C TYR A 30 3.61 13.45 -3.64
N GLN A 31 3.82 14.30 -2.64
CA GLN A 31 4.28 13.86 -1.32
C GLN A 31 3.10 13.18 -0.61
N PHE A 32 3.28 11.94 -0.18
CA PHE A 32 2.30 11.22 0.63
C PHE A 32 2.42 11.67 2.08
N TYR A 33 1.44 11.28 2.88
CA TYR A 33 1.40 11.49 4.32
C TYR A 33 2.69 11.00 4.96
N GLN A 34 3.33 11.88 5.72
CA GLN A 34 4.58 11.60 6.40
C GLN A 34 4.31 11.34 7.88
N PRO A 35 4.24 10.07 8.34
CA PRO A 35 3.86 9.76 9.71
C PRO A 35 4.83 10.32 10.77
N TYR A 36 6.06 10.62 10.38
CA TYR A 36 7.09 11.18 11.25
C TYR A 36 7.29 12.68 11.08
N GLN A 37 6.47 13.36 10.28
CA GLN A 37 6.56 14.81 10.06
C GLN A 37 5.20 15.49 10.18
N ASP A 38 4.19 15.03 9.44
CA ASP A 38 2.88 15.68 9.34
C ASP A 38 2.17 15.86 10.70
N PRO A 39 2.21 14.90 11.66
CA PRO A 39 1.64 15.09 13.00
C PRO A 39 2.26 16.23 13.82
N TYR A 40 3.48 16.65 13.48
CA TYR A 40 4.26 17.65 14.20
C TYR A 40 4.25 19.02 13.51
N MET A 41 3.49 19.18 12.42
CA MET A 41 3.36 20.42 11.68
C MET A 41 2.07 21.18 12.05
N ASN A 42 2.11 22.51 12.02
CA ASN A 42 0.94 23.37 12.23
C ASN A 42 0.93 24.56 11.27
N PRO A 43 -0.01 24.63 10.29
CA PRO A 43 -1.01 23.60 9.99
C PRO A 43 -0.36 22.33 9.40
N ALA A 44 -0.97 21.17 9.65
CA ALA A 44 -0.58 19.94 8.95
C ALA A 44 -0.88 20.08 7.44
N PRO A 45 0.02 19.60 6.56
CA PRO A 45 -0.13 19.75 5.11
C PRO A 45 -1.28 18.90 4.58
N ASP A 46 -1.96 19.40 3.55
CA ASP A 46 -2.99 18.64 2.83
C ASP A 46 -2.32 17.61 1.90
N ARG A 47 -2.82 16.37 1.94
CA ARG A 47 -2.28 15.23 1.20
C ARG A 47 -3.35 14.61 0.30
N ILE A 48 -2.90 13.88 -0.74
CA ILE A 48 -3.76 12.98 -1.52
C ILE A 48 -3.86 11.58 -0.90
N SER A 49 -2.90 11.22 -0.06
CA SER A 49 -2.87 9.93 0.63
C SER A 49 -3.49 10.05 2.01
N ARG A 50 -4.11 8.96 2.45
CA ARG A 50 -4.66 8.86 3.80
C ARG A 50 -3.53 8.78 4.82
N ARG A 51 -3.88 9.09 6.07
CA ARG A 51 -2.99 8.94 7.21
C ARG A 51 -2.57 7.48 7.38
N VAL A 52 -1.31 7.26 7.68
CA VAL A 52 -0.80 5.99 8.23
C VAL A 52 -0.14 6.30 9.57
N GLU A 53 -0.16 5.37 10.51
CA GLU A 53 0.34 5.66 11.87
C GLU A 53 1.86 5.58 12.00
N GLY A 54 2.53 4.97 11.03
CA GLY A 54 3.97 4.77 11.04
C GLY A 54 4.41 3.88 9.89
N ASN A 55 5.57 3.27 10.05
CA ASN A 55 6.10 2.26 9.15
C ASN A 55 5.77 0.82 9.56
N GLY A 56 5.10 0.61 10.70
CA GLY A 56 4.80 -0.71 11.25
C GLY A 56 3.70 -1.49 10.51
N PRO A 57 3.62 -2.82 10.69
CA PRO A 57 2.65 -3.66 10.01
C PRO A 57 1.28 -3.69 10.71
N ILE A 58 0.28 -4.12 9.96
CA ILE A 58 -0.96 -4.70 10.48
C ILE A 58 -0.78 -6.22 10.39
N GLU A 59 -1.11 -6.98 11.44
CA GLU A 59 -0.96 -8.46 11.45
C GLU A 59 -2.30 -9.20 11.60
N ASP A 60 -3.37 -8.51 12.00
CA ASP A 60 -4.71 -9.09 12.12
C ASP A 60 -5.61 -8.67 10.95
N VAL A 61 -5.90 -9.63 10.07
CA VAL A 61 -6.72 -9.40 8.86
C VAL A 61 -8.18 -9.06 9.15
N SER A 62 -8.64 -9.23 10.40
CA SER A 62 -9.99 -8.88 10.84
C SER A 62 -10.16 -7.40 11.24
N LEU A 63 -9.07 -6.65 11.38
CA LEU A 63 -9.10 -5.25 11.79
C LEU A 63 -9.37 -4.31 10.61
N ILE A 64 -10.11 -3.23 10.87
CA ILE A 64 -10.31 -2.13 9.91
C ILE A 64 -9.01 -1.43 9.50
N ASP A 65 -7.97 -1.58 10.31
CA ASP A 65 -6.61 -1.08 10.06
C ASP A 65 -6.05 -1.58 8.73
N LEU A 66 -6.40 -2.81 8.33
CA LEU A 66 -5.98 -3.43 7.07
C LEU A 66 -6.44 -2.64 5.84
N GLN A 67 -7.48 -1.82 5.96
CA GLN A 67 -8.01 -1.08 4.83
C GLN A 67 -7.03 -0.02 4.33
N CYS A 68 -6.51 0.84 5.22
CA CYS A 68 -5.73 2.02 4.82
C CYS A 68 -4.60 2.41 5.80
N GLY A 69 -4.19 1.52 6.71
CA GLY A 69 -3.01 1.73 7.57
C GLY A 69 -3.32 2.30 8.95
N GLY A 70 -4.27 1.68 9.66
CA GLY A 70 -4.58 2.01 11.06
C GLY A 70 -3.67 1.32 12.09
N TRP A 71 -3.87 1.61 13.37
CA TRP A 71 -3.12 1.01 14.48
C TRP A 71 -3.98 0.88 15.74
N THR A 72 -4.93 -0.07 15.71
CA THR A 72 -5.88 -0.31 16.80
C THR A 72 -5.15 -0.66 18.10
N ALA A 73 -4.02 -1.37 18.03
CA ALA A 73 -3.18 -1.67 19.20
C ALA A 73 -2.65 -0.43 19.93
N GLY A 74 -2.51 0.70 19.23
CA GLY A 74 -2.14 1.99 19.82
C GLY A 74 -3.30 2.96 20.00
N GLY A 75 -4.55 2.46 19.92
CA GLY A 75 -5.75 3.24 20.17
C GLY A 75 -6.31 3.99 18.96
N ILE A 76 -5.79 3.75 17.75
CA ILE A 76 -6.26 4.41 16.52
C ILE A 76 -6.86 3.37 15.59
N SER A 77 -8.19 3.32 15.51
CA SER A 77 -8.86 2.37 14.63
C SER A 77 -9.00 2.92 13.22
N GLY A 78 -8.46 2.19 12.24
CA GLY A 78 -8.51 2.55 10.84
C GLY A 78 -7.69 3.80 10.50
N SER A 79 -8.09 4.47 9.43
CA SER A 79 -7.41 5.67 8.90
C SER A 79 -8.43 6.76 8.59
N ALA A 80 -7.97 7.97 8.30
CA ALA A 80 -8.81 9.12 7.96
C ALA A 80 -8.74 9.46 6.46
N PRO A 81 -9.83 9.95 5.85
CA PRO A 81 -9.82 10.46 4.47
C PRO A 81 -8.77 11.56 4.26
N ALA A 82 -8.17 11.59 3.07
CA ALA A 82 -7.24 12.63 2.68
C ALA A 82 -8.02 13.83 2.13
N LYS A 83 -7.46 15.05 2.21
CA LYS A 83 -8.19 16.24 1.76
C LYS A 83 -8.23 16.39 0.25
N LEU A 84 -7.23 15.90 -0.48
CA LEU A 84 -7.04 16.15 -1.90
C LEU A 84 -7.20 14.89 -2.76
N HIS A 85 -7.34 15.09 -4.07
CA HIS A 85 -7.30 14.04 -5.10
C HIS A 85 -6.21 14.37 -6.12
N ALA A 86 -5.53 13.36 -6.65
CA ALA A 86 -4.66 13.53 -7.81
C ALA A 86 -5.43 13.27 -9.11
N PRO A 87 -5.46 14.23 -10.06
CA PRO A 87 -5.99 13.98 -11.39
C PRO A 87 -5.16 12.94 -12.13
N ALA A 88 -5.81 11.96 -12.75
CA ALA A 88 -5.15 10.94 -13.58
C ALA A 88 -6.06 10.47 -14.70
N ALA A 89 -5.53 10.22 -15.89
CA ALA A 89 -6.31 9.60 -16.96
C ALA A 89 -6.41 8.08 -16.73
N ALA A 90 -7.56 7.48 -17.02
CA ALA A 90 -7.66 6.03 -17.16
C ALA A 90 -6.62 5.54 -18.20
N GLY A 91 -5.96 4.41 -17.92
CA GLY A 91 -4.86 3.88 -18.72
C GLY A 91 -3.48 4.46 -18.35
N SER A 92 -3.42 5.60 -17.65
CA SER A 92 -2.13 6.18 -17.23
C SER A 92 -1.45 5.37 -16.13
N GLN A 93 -0.12 5.43 -16.12
CA GLN A 93 0.71 4.78 -15.11
C GLN A 93 0.79 5.63 -13.85
N VAL A 94 0.70 4.96 -12.69
CA VAL A 94 1.03 5.49 -11.37
C VAL A 94 2.34 4.85 -10.91
N THR A 95 3.25 5.66 -10.38
CA THR A 95 4.47 5.18 -9.70
C THR A 95 4.38 5.50 -8.23
N LEU A 96 4.55 4.51 -7.35
CA LEU A 96 4.60 4.65 -5.89
C LEU A 96 6.03 4.41 -5.41
N LYS A 97 6.60 5.37 -4.69
CA LYS A 97 7.94 5.25 -4.11
C LYS A 97 7.81 4.97 -2.63
N TRP A 98 8.21 3.78 -2.24
CA TRP A 98 8.35 3.40 -0.83
C TRP A 98 9.66 3.96 -0.29
N THR A 99 9.71 4.18 1.03
CA THR A 99 10.99 4.18 1.74
C THR A 99 11.75 2.88 1.45
N LEU A 100 13.07 2.85 1.63
CA LEU A 100 13.86 1.64 1.35
C LEU A 100 13.26 0.42 2.06
N TRP A 101 12.92 -0.61 1.29
CA TRP A 101 12.29 -1.81 1.81
C TRP A 101 13.33 -2.79 2.34
N PRO A 102 13.14 -3.41 3.53
CA PRO A 102 14.10 -4.39 4.05
C PRO A 102 14.17 -5.64 3.16
N ASP A 103 15.37 -6.16 2.93
CA ASP A 103 15.61 -7.35 2.12
C ASP A 103 14.94 -8.62 2.67
N SER A 104 14.83 -8.72 4.00
CA SER A 104 14.15 -9.82 4.67
C SER A 104 12.66 -9.85 4.39
N HIS A 105 12.03 -8.72 4.08
CA HIS A 105 10.57 -8.58 3.94
C HIS A 105 10.09 -8.99 2.54
N VAL A 106 10.45 -10.21 2.13
CA VAL A 106 9.97 -10.83 0.90
C VAL A 106 8.45 -10.96 0.89
N GLY A 107 7.84 -10.83 -0.28
CA GLY A 107 6.40 -10.97 -0.43
C GLY A 107 5.81 -10.25 -1.64
N PRO A 108 4.49 -10.38 -1.84
CA PRO A 108 3.80 -9.78 -2.96
C PRO A 108 3.61 -8.26 -2.79
N THR A 109 3.31 -7.62 -3.91
CA THR A 109 2.65 -6.30 -3.95
C THR A 109 1.26 -6.46 -4.52
N VAL A 110 0.26 -5.80 -3.92
CA VAL A 110 -1.13 -5.86 -4.38
C VAL A 110 -1.75 -4.47 -4.39
N THR A 111 -2.53 -4.16 -5.42
CA THR A 111 -3.20 -2.86 -5.56
C THR A 111 -4.66 -3.06 -5.92
N TYR A 112 -5.51 -2.34 -5.21
CA TYR A 112 -6.96 -2.31 -5.37
C TYR A 112 -7.43 -0.89 -5.66
N MET A 113 -8.59 -0.78 -6.26
CA MET A 113 -9.33 0.47 -6.37
C MET A 113 -10.76 0.29 -5.85
N ALA A 114 -11.36 1.37 -5.39
CA ALA A 114 -12.77 1.46 -5.02
C ALA A 114 -13.32 2.78 -5.55
N ARG A 115 -14.52 2.77 -6.15
CA ARG A 115 -15.18 3.98 -6.62
C ARG A 115 -15.77 4.73 -5.43
N CYS A 116 -15.37 5.99 -5.25
CA CYS A 116 -15.92 6.87 -4.23
C CYS A 116 -17.29 7.43 -4.66
N PRO A 117 -18.07 8.02 -3.73
CA PRO A 117 -19.22 8.83 -4.09
C PRO A 117 -18.87 9.93 -5.10
N ALA A 118 -19.85 10.38 -5.87
CA ALA A 118 -19.67 11.46 -6.85
C ALA A 118 -19.19 12.77 -6.21
N SER A 119 -19.46 12.98 -4.91
CA SER A 119 -18.99 14.12 -4.13
C SER A 119 -17.50 14.06 -3.75
N GLY A 120 -16.82 12.93 -3.97
CA GLY A 120 -15.39 12.76 -3.70
C GLY A 120 -15.06 11.76 -2.59
N CYS A 121 -13.78 11.37 -2.55
CA CYS A 121 -13.23 10.47 -1.51
C CYS A 121 -12.90 11.17 -0.18
N ASN A 122 -12.81 12.51 -0.18
CA ASN A 122 -12.26 13.32 0.93
C ASN A 122 -13.12 13.33 2.20
N ASN A 123 -14.37 12.84 2.13
CA ASN A 123 -15.25 12.66 3.28
C ASN A 123 -15.86 11.25 3.33
N TRP A 124 -15.27 10.29 2.63
CA TRP A 124 -15.84 8.95 2.48
C TRP A 124 -14.99 7.89 3.18
N LEU A 125 -15.62 7.11 4.06
CA LEU A 125 -15.05 5.92 4.66
C LEU A 125 -15.94 4.73 4.28
N PRO A 126 -15.46 3.75 3.49
CA PRO A 126 -16.30 2.61 3.10
C PRO A 126 -16.61 1.66 4.27
N GLY A 127 -15.86 1.72 5.37
CA GLY A 127 -16.03 0.81 6.50
C GLY A 127 -15.87 -0.64 6.05
N THR A 128 -16.86 -1.49 6.32
CA THR A 128 -16.86 -2.91 5.93
C THR A 128 -17.60 -3.19 4.61
N GLN A 129 -17.96 -2.16 3.84
CA GLN A 129 -18.66 -2.35 2.56
C GLN A 129 -17.75 -3.04 1.52
N ALA A 130 -18.34 -3.93 0.73
CA ALA A 130 -17.64 -4.59 -0.37
C ALA A 130 -17.56 -3.64 -1.58
N VAL A 131 -16.47 -2.87 -1.67
CA VAL A 131 -16.27 -1.81 -2.67
C VAL A 131 -14.98 -1.95 -3.48
N TRP A 132 -14.10 -2.87 -3.08
CA TRP A 132 -12.75 -2.98 -3.62
C TRP A 132 -12.68 -4.00 -4.73
N PHE A 133 -12.01 -3.63 -5.84
CA PHE A 133 -11.62 -4.55 -6.92
C PHE A 133 -10.11 -4.48 -7.10
N LYS A 134 -9.48 -5.64 -7.29
CA LYS A 134 -8.02 -5.72 -7.49
C LYS A 134 -7.68 -5.22 -8.88
N VAL A 135 -6.67 -4.35 -9.02
CA VAL A 135 -6.24 -3.82 -10.33
C VAL A 135 -4.84 -4.27 -10.72
N HIS A 136 -4.05 -4.72 -9.75
CA HIS A 136 -2.71 -5.24 -10.01
C HIS A 136 -2.26 -6.16 -8.87
N GLU A 137 -1.50 -7.20 -9.21
CA GLU A 137 -0.74 -7.98 -8.25
C GLU A 137 0.58 -8.43 -8.86
N GLN A 138 1.59 -8.58 -8.00
CA GLN A 138 2.82 -9.26 -8.34
C GLN A 138 3.21 -10.15 -7.17
N GLY A 139 3.08 -11.46 -7.35
CA GLY A 139 3.42 -12.49 -6.38
C GLY A 139 4.88 -12.90 -6.46
N LEU A 140 5.10 -14.21 -6.56
CA LEU A 140 6.41 -14.82 -6.80
C LEU A 140 6.47 -15.32 -8.25
N VAL A 141 7.43 -14.80 -9.02
CA VAL A 141 7.65 -15.19 -10.42
C VAL A 141 9.13 -15.50 -10.61
N ASN A 142 9.45 -16.72 -11.03
CA ASN A 142 10.83 -17.18 -11.25
C ASN A 142 11.76 -16.90 -10.06
N GLY A 143 11.27 -17.13 -8.83
CA GLY A 143 12.03 -16.88 -7.60
C GLY A 143 12.14 -15.40 -7.18
N VAL A 144 11.55 -14.47 -7.94
CA VAL A 144 11.58 -13.03 -7.64
C VAL A 144 10.22 -12.58 -7.10
N TRP A 145 10.22 -12.09 -5.87
CA TRP A 145 9.05 -11.51 -5.21
C TRP A 145 8.70 -10.13 -5.76
N GLY A 146 7.41 -9.78 -5.77
CA GLY A 146 6.93 -8.47 -6.19
C GLY A 146 7.55 -7.29 -5.42
N ALA A 147 7.89 -7.48 -4.14
CA ALA A 147 8.56 -6.45 -3.34
C ALA A 147 10.07 -6.29 -3.62
N ALA A 148 10.71 -7.25 -4.30
CA ALA A 148 12.16 -7.27 -4.50
C ALA A 148 12.74 -5.98 -5.14
N PRO A 149 12.09 -5.36 -6.15
CA PRO A 149 12.58 -4.11 -6.73
C PRO A 149 12.66 -2.94 -5.73
N LEU A 150 11.88 -2.97 -4.64
CA LEU A 150 11.83 -1.92 -3.63
C LEU A 150 12.94 -2.03 -2.58
N MET A 151 13.66 -3.15 -2.56
CA MET A 151 14.72 -3.46 -1.59
C MET A 151 16.08 -2.86 -1.97
N VAL A 152 16.16 -2.15 -3.10
CA VAL A 152 17.40 -1.56 -3.61
C VAL A 152 17.35 -0.05 -3.43
N SER A 153 18.46 0.52 -2.95
CA SER A 153 18.61 1.99 -2.86
C SER A 153 18.53 2.63 -4.24
N GLY A 154 17.81 3.74 -4.36
CA GLY A 154 17.57 4.40 -5.64
C GLY A 154 16.59 3.66 -6.56
N ASN A 155 15.78 2.73 -6.04
CA ASN A 155 14.76 2.04 -6.83
C ASN A 155 13.79 3.00 -7.52
N SER A 156 13.23 2.55 -8.65
CA SER A 156 12.29 3.34 -9.45
C SER A 156 10.87 3.40 -8.89
N GLY A 157 10.62 2.81 -7.72
CA GLY A 157 9.28 2.60 -7.16
C GLY A 157 8.49 1.47 -7.84
N TYR A 158 7.35 1.16 -7.24
CA TYR A 158 6.33 0.25 -7.73
C TYR A 158 5.48 0.96 -8.80
N LYS A 159 5.05 0.24 -9.84
CA LYS A 159 4.28 0.81 -10.95
C LYS A 159 3.04 -0.03 -11.22
N PHE A 160 1.92 0.64 -11.47
CA PHE A 160 0.70 0.01 -12.00
C PHE A 160 -0.02 0.99 -12.93
N ASN A 161 -0.88 0.46 -13.80
CA ASN A 161 -1.71 1.29 -14.67
C ASN A 161 -3.15 1.33 -14.12
N ILE A 162 -3.77 2.51 -14.16
CA ILE A 162 -5.20 2.64 -13.91
C ILE A 162 -5.93 1.92 -15.06
N PRO A 163 -6.90 1.00 -14.82
CA PRO A 163 -7.54 0.29 -15.91
C PRO A 163 -8.21 1.26 -16.89
N GLN A 164 -7.89 1.11 -18.19
CA GLN A 164 -8.28 2.06 -19.25
C GLN A 164 -9.79 2.19 -19.45
N CYS A 165 -10.54 1.13 -19.13
CA CYS A 165 -11.99 1.08 -19.31
C CYS A 165 -12.78 1.67 -18.13
N LEU A 166 -12.13 2.11 -17.04
CA LEU A 166 -12.85 2.65 -15.89
C LEU A 166 -13.68 3.89 -16.26
N ALA A 167 -14.90 3.94 -15.76
CA ALA A 167 -15.72 5.14 -15.82
C ALA A 167 -15.04 6.32 -15.09
N PRO A 168 -15.04 7.54 -15.65
CA PRO A 168 -14.52 8.72 -14.95
C PRO A 168 -15.18 8.92 -13.58
N GLY A 169 -14.44 9.45 -12.61
CA GLY A 169 -14.93 9.69 -11.26
C GLY A 169 -13.84 9.70 -10.20
N TYR A 170 -14.25 9.78 -8.94
CA TYR A 170 -13.33 9.71 -7.82
C TYR A 170 -13.10 8.26 -7.40
N TYR A 171 -11.84 7.90 -7.18
CA TYR A 171 -11.44 6.57 -6.78
C TYR A 171 -10.49 6.62 -5.59
N LEU A 172 -10.67 5.69 -4.67
CA LEU A 172 -9.71 5.38 -3.63
C LEU A 172 -8.86 4.21 -4.13
N VAL A 173 -7.54 4.38 -4.11
CA VAL A 173 -6.58 3.31 -4.37
C VAL A 173 -6.07 2.79 -3.03
N ARG A 174 -6.03 1.48 -2.86
CA ARG A 174 -5.37 0.79 -1.73
C ARG A 174 -4.22 -0.04 -2.30
N HIS A 175 -3.00 0.35 -1.99
CA HIS A 175 -1.80 -0.38 -2.34
C HIS A 175 -1.20 -1.03 -1.10
N GLU A 176 -0.65 -2.23 -1.20
CA GLU A 176 0.03 -2.88 -0.08
C GLU A 176 1.22 -3.73 -0.50
N LEU A 177 2.14 -3.88 0.46
CA LEU A 177 3.11 -4.96 0.52
C LEU A 177 2.65 -5.94 1.61
N ILE A 178 2.87 -7.23 1.40
CA ILE A 178 2.62 -8.27 2.41
C ILE A 178 3.96 -8.94 2.68
N ALA A 179 4.59 -8.69 3.83
CA ALA A 179 5.85 -9.34 4.20
C ALA A 179 5.58 -10.74 4.78
N LEU A 180 6.31 -11.73 4.28
CA LEU A 180 6.09 -13.16 4.55
C LEU A 180 7.24 -13.84 5.28
N HIS A 181 8.19 -13.06 5.81
CA HIS A 181 9.37 -13.59 6.49
C HIS A 181 9.03 -14.33 7.80
N ALA A 182 7.88 -14.02 8.41
CA ALA A 182 7.35 -14.64 9.61
C ALA A 182 5.97 -15.31 9.41
N ALA A 183 5.53 -15.51 8.17
CA ALA A 183 4.17 -15.95 7.84
C ALA A 183 3.92 -17.47 7.95
N PHE A 184 4.82 -18.26 8.56
CA PHE A 184 4.67 -19.72 8.63
C PHE A 184 3.48 -20.17 9.49
N SER A 185 2.94 -19.29 10.34
CA SER A 185 1.71 -19.45 11.13
C SER A 185 0.94 -18.13 11.17
N TYR A 186 -0.32 -18.18 11.63
CA TYR A 186 -1.12 -16.97 11.87
C TYR A 186 -1.33 -16.73 13.38
N PRO A 187 -1.19 -15.48 13.87
CA PRO A 187 -0.67 -14.29 13.16
C PRO A 187 0.81 -14.47 12.76
N GLY A 188 1.25 -13.75 11.72
CA GLY A 188 2.64 -13.83 11.24
C GLY A 188 2.90 -13.07 9.94
N ALA A 189 1.96 -13.09 8.98
CA ALA A 189 2.03 -12.21 7.83
C ALA A 189 1.86 -10.74 8.24
N GLN A 190 2.67 -9.87 7.65
CA GLN A 190 2.72 -8.45 7.98
C GLN A 190 2.24 -7.62 6.79
N PHE A 191 1.16 -6.88 6.97
CA PHE A 191 0.48 -6.13 5.91
C PHE A 191 0.80 -4.64 6.04
N TYR A 192 1.15 -4.01 4.92
CA TYR A 192 1.50 -2.59 4.84
C TYR A 192 0.60 -1.86 3.84
N PRO A 193 -0.69 -1.64 4.17
CA PRO A 193 -1.61 -0.92 3.31
C PRO A 193 -1.35 0.59 3.35
N SER A 194 -1.44 1.22 2.19
CA SER A 194 -1.42 2.67 2.00
C SER A 194 -2.52 3.06 1.00
N CYS A 195 -3.32 4.07 1.37
CA CYS A 195 -4.42 4.53 0.54
C CYS A 195 -4.19 5.93 -0.02
N PHE A 196 -4.63 6.18 -1.25
CA PHE A 196 -4.60 7.51 -1.86
C PHE A 196 -5.76 7.75 -2.82
N GLN A 197 -6.06 9.02 -3.05
CA GLN A 197 -7.28 9.45 -3.71
C GLN A 197 -6.98 9.97 -5.11
N LEU A 198 -7.71 9.48 -6.09
CA LEU A 198 -7.61 9.87 -7.50
C LEU A 198 -8.90 10.53 -7.98
N GLN A 199 -8.76 11.45 -8.93
CA GLN A 199 -9.83 11.89 -9.82
C GLN A 199 -9.52 11.34 -11.21
N VAL A 200 -10.18 10.26 -11.59
CA VAL A 200 -9.96 9.55 -12.85
C VAL A 200 -10.76 10.24 -13.96
N SER A 201 -10.09 10.62 -15.04
CA SER A 201 -10.70 11.08 -16.30
C SER A 201 -10.61 10.01 -17.39
N GLY A 202 -11.31 10.19 -18.52
CA GLY A 202 -11.27 9.26 -19.65
C GLY A 202 -12.63 9.09 -20.32
N SER A 203 -12.75 8.08 -21.17
CA SER A 203 -13.98 7.70 -21.89
C SER A 203 -14.49 6.30 -21.55
N GLY A 204 -13.85 5.62 -20.60
CA GLY A 204 -14.30 4.31 -20.13
C GLY A 204 -15.70 4.36 -19.53
N THR A 205 -16.36 3.20 -19.47
CA THR A 205 -17.72 3.06 -18.92
C THR A 205 -17.84 1.90 -17.93
N ALA A 206 -16.75 1.17 -17.68
CA ALA A 206 -16.76 -0.02 -16.86
C ALA A 206 -17.02 0.32 -15.39
N ASN A 207 -17.93 -0.47 -14.79
CA ASN A 207 -18.18 -0.53 -13.36
C ASN A 207 -17.81 -1.93 -12.87
N PRO A 208 -16.67 -2.10 -12.18
CA PRO A 208 -16.21 -3.41 -11.72
C PRO A 208 -17.24 -4.11 -10.83
N THR A 209 -17.31 -5.44 -10.96
CA THR A 209 -18.16 -6.34 -10.16
C THR A 209 -17.27 -7.32 -9.38
N GLY A 210 -17.86 -8.16 -8.52
CA GLY A 210 -17.10 -9.09 -7.68
C GLY A 210 -16.28 -8.38 -6.60
N LEU A 211 -16.83 -7.29 -6.07
CA LEU A 211 -16.17 -6.43 -5.09
C LEU A 211 -16.00 -7.15 -3.75
N VAL A 212 -14.92 -6.82 -3.04
CA VAL A 212 -14.60 -7.34 -1.70
C VAL A 212 -14.49 -6.20 -0.68
N SER A 213 -14.48 -6.52 0.60
CA SER A 213 -14.30 -5.59 1.72
C SER A 213 -12.92 -5.74 2.38
N PHE A 214 -12.42 -4.69 3.00
CA PHE A 214 -11.28 -4.76 3.91
C PHE A 214 -11.72 -4.19 5.27
N PRO A 215 -11.86 -5.01 6.33
CA PRO A 215 -11.57 -6.45 6.40
C PRO A 215 -12.58 -7.31 5.61
N GLY A 216 -12.17 -8.54 5.26
CA GLY A 216 -13.03 -9.54 4.60
C GLY A 216 -12.42 -10.22 3.36
N ALA A 217 -11.61 -9.50 2.59
CA ALA A 217 -10.96 -10.03 1.39
C ALA A 217 -9.87 -11.06 1.70
N TYR A 218 -9.26 -10.98 2.89
CA TYR A 218 -8.24 -11.90 3.38
C TYR A 218 -8.75 -12.67 4.58
N THR A 219 -8.42 -13.96 4.64
CA THR A 219 -8.74 -14.83 5.77
C THR A 219 -7.47 -15.30 6.48
N LYS A 220 -7.63 -15.68 7.75
CA LYS A 220 -6.55 -16.20 8.61
C LYS A 220 -5.95 -17.51 8.09
N THR A 221 -6.63 -18.17 7.15
CA THR A 221 -6.27 -19.47 6.59
C THR A 221 -5.98 -19.40 5.09
N ASP A 222 -5.94 -18.21 4.49
CA ASP A 222 -5.58 -18.07 3.08
C ASP A 222 -4.16 -18.61 2.88
N PRO A 223 -3.90 -19.39 1.82
CA PRO A 223 -2.60 -20.01 1.60
C PRO A 223 -1.49 -19.00 1.29
N GLY A 224 -1.83 -17.74 0.97
CA GLY A 224 -0.87 -16.65 0.88
C GLY A 224 -0.67 -15.88 2.20
N VAL A 225 -1.59 -16.03 3.16
CA VAL A 225 -1.48 -15.39 4.49
C VAL A 225 -0.73 -16.29 5.46
N VAL A 226 -0.95 -17.61 5.41
CA VAL A 226 -0.13 -18.61 6.11
C VAL A 226 0.75 -19.30 5.07
N TYR A 227 2.02 -18.90 5.02
CA TYR A 227 2.95 -19.27 3.97
C TYR A 227 4.39 -19.38 4.49
N ASN A 228 5.10 -20.44 4.09
CA ASN A 228 6.53 -20.59 4.38
C ASN A 228 7.36 -20.10 3.19
N SER A 229 7.95 -18.91 3.31
CA SER A 229 8.74 -18.29 2.24
C SER A 229 10.13 -18.91 2.01
N TYR A 230 10.56 -19.87 2.85
CA TYR A 230 11.91 -20.44 2.82
C TYR A 230 12.05 -21.79 2.11
N ILE A 231 10.95 -22.41 1.66
CA ILE A 231 10.94 -23.78 1.11
C ILE A 231 11.08 -23.86 -0.42
N GLY A 232 11.62 -22.81 -1.07
CA GLY A 232 12.01 -22.84 -2.49
C GLY A 232 10.84 -22.96 -3.48
N GLN A 233 9.64 -22.51 -3.11
CA GLN A 233 8.47 -22.52 -3.99
C GLN A 233 8.66 -21.60 -5.20
N GLN A 234 8.13 -22.00 -6.36
CA GLN A 234 8.24 -21.23 -7.61
C GLN A 234 7.04 -20.29 -7.84
N THR A 235 5.93 -20.52 -7.14
CA THR A 235 4.67 -19.79 -7.28
C THR A 235 4.10 -19.47 -5.91
N TYR A 236 3.41 -18.34 -5.80
CA TYR A 236 2.78 -17.89 -4.57
C TYR A 236 1.30 -17.57 -4.82
N PRO A 237 0.36 -18.11 -4.03
CA PRO A 237 -1.06 -17.83 -4.16
C PRO A 237 -1.38 -16.46 -3.56
N VAL A 238 -1.37 -15.41 -4.39
CA VAL A 238 -1.65 -14.04 -3.93
C VAL A 238 -3.05 -13.96 -3.32
N PRO A 239 -3.21 -13.47 -2.06
CA PRO A 239 -4.51 -13.35 -1.41
C PRO A 239 -5.48 -12.40 -2.14
N GLY A 240 -6.78 -12.56 -1.87
CA GLY A 240 -7.85 -11.71 -2.38
C GLY A 240 -8.43 -12.12 -3.74
N PRO A 241 -9.33 -11.32 -4.32
CA PRO A 241 -10.03 -11.65 -5.56
C PRO A 241 -9.08 -11.64 -6.77
N LYS A 242 -9.55 -12.12 -7.92
CA LYS A 242 -8.82 -12.00 -9.19
C LYS A 242 -8.62 -10.53 -9.60
N VAL A 243 -7.57 -10.25 -10.35
CA VAL A 243 -7.34 -8.94 -10.98
C VAL A 243 -8.50 -8.63 -11.94
N PHE A 244 -9.08 -7.44 -11.79
CA PHE A 244 -10.07 -6.89 -12.70
C PHE A 244 -9.44 -6.65 -14.07
N THR A 245 -10.13 -7.11 -15.10
CA THR A 245 -9.74 -6.91 -16.50
C THR A 245 -10.80 -6.08 -17.20
N CYS A 246 -10.34 -5.09 -17.96
CA CYS A 246 -11.08 -4.68 -19.15
C CYS A 246 -11.10 -5.88 -20.12
#